data_AF-A0A3N0A1R7-F1
#
_entry.id   AF-A0A3N0A1R7-F1
#
_cell.length_a   1.000
_cell.length_b   1.000
_cell.length_c   1.000
_cell.angle_alpha   90.00
_cell.angle_beta   90.00
_cell.angle_gamma   90.00
#
_symmetry.space_group_name_H-M   'P 1'
#
loop_
_entity.id
_entity.type
_entity.pdbx_description
1 polymer ?
#
loop_
_entity_poly.entity_id
_entity_poly.type
_entity_poly.pdbx_seq_one_letter_code
_entity_poly.pdbx_strand_id
1 'polypeptide(L)'
;MKAKFGLLLAVTAVFAAVLVPGAAAESLDAVTVTPINEMISLKQTILTMSIPEENKLVWGYVRGDPSEYVERYPVIIQFFKGEEPVHVAQIDVKGDGSYDYKFRIKNVNLDTGETLNLFQGEYTVKIFRVIPNSDSAA
;
A
#
# COMPACT_ATOMS: atom_id res chain seq x y z
N MET A 1 39.94 -44.18 -21.27
CA MET A 1 39.12 -43.54 -20.22
C MET A 1 37.93 -42.87 -20.88
N LYS A 2 36.70 -43.16 -20.45
CA LYS A 2 35.46 -42.58 -20.99
C LYS A 2 35.05 -41.42 -20.07
N ALA A 3 35.22 -40.17 -20.51
CA ALA A 3 34.71 -39.01 -19.79
C ALA A 3 33.22 -38.86 -20.07
N LYS A 4 32.40 -38.83 -19.01
CA LYS A 4 30.95 -38.65 -19.08
C LYS A 4 30.60 -37.16 -19.08
N PHE A 5 29.67 -36.83 -19.97
CA PHE A 5 29.00 -35.57 -20.19
C PHE A 5 28.33 -35.00 -18.92
N GLY A 6 28.34 -33.67 -18.79
CA GLY A 6 27.54 -32.93 -17.81
C GLY A 6 27.55 -31.44 -18.13
N LEU A 7 26.89 -31.04 -19.21
CA LEU A 7 26.68 -29.66 -19.61
C LEU A 7 25.59 -29.05 -18.71
N LEU A 8 25.96 -28.19 -17.75
CA LEU A 8 25.00 -27.41 -16.97
C LEU A 8 24.67 -26.13 -17.76
N LEU A 9 23.50 -26.09 -18.40
CA LEU A 9 22.96 -24.85 -18.98
C LEU A 9 22.44 -23.97 -17.82
N ALA A 10 23.15 -22.90 -17.50
CA ALA A 10 22.63 -21.82 -16.66
C ALA A 10 21.73 -20.93 -17.53
N VAL A 11 20.41 -21.01 -17.34
CA VAL A 11 19.46 -20.06 -17.95
C VAL A 11 19.46 -18.80 -17.08
N THR A 12 20.24 -17.80 -17.47
CA THR A 12 20.13 -16.45 -16.95
C THR A 12 19.00 -15.73 -17.67
N ALA A 13 17.83 -15.64 -17.03
CA ALA A 13 16.74 -14.79 -17.50
C ALA A 13 17.11 -13.32 -17.28
N VAL A 14 17.62 -12.66 -18.34
CA VAL A 14 17.81 -11.21 -18.34
C VAL A 14 16.43 -10.56 -18.51
N PHE A 15 15.88 -10.00 -17.43
CA PHE A 15 14.71 -9.12 -17.50
C PHE A 15 15.14 -7.78 -18.09
N ALA A 16 15.07 -7.65 -19.42
CA ALA A 16 15.19 -6.36 -20.09
C ALA A 16 13.85 -5.62 -19.99
N ALA A 17 13.78 -4.61 -19.11
CA ALA A 17 12.66 -3.68 -19.11
C ALA A 17 12.76 -2.79 -20.35
N VAL A 18 11.98 -3.09 -21.39
CA VAL A 18 11.81 -2.22 -22.55
C VAL A 18 10.82 -1.12 -22.15
N LEU A 19 11.34 0.11 -21.94
CA LEU A 19 10.50 1.29 -21.78
C LEU A 19 10.03 1.75 -23.16
N VAL A 20 8.75 1.52 -23.46
CA VAL A 20 8.09 2.10 -24.64
C VAL A 20 7.55 3.49 -24.27
N PRO A 21 7.93 4.57 -24.97
CA PRO A 21 7.38 5.89 -24.70
C PRO A 21 6.01 6.06 -25.39
N GLY A 22 4.99 6.45 -24.62
CA GLY A 22 3.70 6.92 -25.15
C GLY A 22 2.53 5.95 -25.00
N ALA A 23 2.14 5.66 -23.77
CA ALA A 23 0.78 5.23 -23.41
C ALA A 23 0.46 5.79 -22.02
N ALA A 24 -0.79 6.19 -21.82
CA ALA A 24 -1.32 7.02 -20.75
C ALA A 24 -0.88 6.65 -19.30
N ALA A 25 -0.79 7.67 -18.44
CA ALA A 25 -0.73 7.50 -16.99
C ALA A 25 -2.00 6.79 -16.46
N GLU A 26 -1.90 6.23 -15.24
CA GLU A 26 -2.96 5.65 -14.36
C GLU A 26 -3.16 4.12 -14.52
N SER A 27 -2.98 3.23 -13.53
CA SER A 27 -2.98 3.32 -12.05
C SER A 27 -1.68 2.84 -11.39
N LEU A 28 -1.14 3.58 -10.42
CA LEU A 28 0.00 3.15 -9.61
C LEU A 28 -0.45 2.44 -8.33
N ASP A 29 -1.17 1.33 -8.46
CA ASP A 29 -1.36 0.39 -7.35
C ASP A 29 -0.09 -0.47 -7.24
N ALA A 30 0.97 0.11 -6.66
CA ALA A 30 2.25 -0.56 -6.52
C ALA A 30 2.31 -1.34 -5.20
N VAL A 31 2.49 -2.66 -5.29
CA VAL A 31 2.71 -3.53 -4.13
C VAL A 31 4.16 -3.98 -4.11
N THR A 32 4.83 -3.77 -2.99
CA THR A 32 6.19 -4.26 -2.74
C THR A 32 6.24 -5.07 -1.45
N VAL A 33 6.89 -6.23 -1.48
CA VAL A 33 7.06 -7.10 -0.32
C VAL A 33 8.55 -7.21 0.00
N THR A 34 8.93 -6.82 1.21
CA THR A 34 10.31 -6.84 1.69
C THR A 34 10.43 -7.78 2.88
N PRO A 35 11.23 -8.86 2.80
CA PRO A 35 11.46 -9.74 3.95
C PRO A 35 12.02 -8.98 5.15
N ILE A 36 11.46 -9.24 6.33
CA ILE A 36 12.03 -8.78 7.61
C ILE A 36 12.93 -9.89 8.17
N ASN A 37 12.46 -11.15 8.10
CA ASN A 37 13.20 -12.35 8.47
C ASN A 37 12.61 -13.58 7.74
N GLU A 38 12.99 -14.78 8.17
CA GLU A 38 12.54 -16.06 7.59
C GLU A 38 11.03 -16.33 7.72
N MET A 39 10.33 -15.66 8.64
CA MET A 39 8.92 -15.92 8.94
C MET A 39 7.97 -14.83 8.43
N ILE A 40 8.43 -13.57 8.33
CA ILE A 40 7.56 -12.43 8.06
C ILE A 40 8.17 -11.41 7.08
N SER A 41 7.29 -10.73 6.36
CA SER A 41 7.61 -9.69 5.39
C SER A 41 6.80 -8.41 5.62
N LEU A 42 7.37 -7.28 5.25
CA LEU A 42 6.67 -6.00 5.15
C LEU A 42 6.06 -5.84 3.76
N LYS A 43 4.74 -5.87 3.67
CA LYS A 43 3.98 -5.51 2.47
C LYS A 43 3.67 -4.02 2.49
N GLN A 44 4.17 -3.29 1.51
CA GLN A 44 3.79 -1.91 1.23
C GLN A 44 2.85 -1.89 0.03
N THR A 45 1.73 -1.20 0.15
CA THR A 45 0.79 -0.91 -0.95
C THR A 45 0.75 0.61 -1.12
N ILE A 46 0.98 1.09 -2.34
CA ILE A 46 0.87 2.50 -2.71
C ILE A 46 -0.41 2.67 -3.51
N LEU A 47 -1.23 3.65 -3.14
CA LEU A 47 -2.48 4.00 -3.80
C LEU A 47 -2.54 5.51 -4.04
N THR A 48 -3.31 5.95 -5.02
CA THR A 48 -3.66 7.37 -5.19
C THR A 48 -5.03 7.64 -4.56
N MET A 49 -5.13 8.70 -3.77
CA MET A 49 -6.38 9.19 -3.19
C MET A 49 -6.69 10.58 -3.71
N SER A 50 -7.77 10.70 -4.49
CA SER A 50 -8.29 11.97 -4.99
C SER A 50 -9.45 12.46 -4.13
N ILE A 51 -9.35 13.68 -3.61
CA ILE A 51 -10.42 14.34 -2.84
C ILE A 51 -10.84 15.61 -3.59
N PRO A 52 -12.06 15.65 -4.17
CA PRO A 52 -12.52 16.79 -4.94
C PRO A 52 -12.69 18.04 -4.06
N GLU A 53 -12.51 19.22 -4.65
CA GLU A 53 -12.63 20.50 -3.94
C GLU A 53 -14.03 20.68 -3.33
N GLU A 54 -15.07 20.29 -4.07
CA GLU A 54 -16.46 20.31 -3.64
C GLU A 54 -16.90 19.01 -2.92
N ASN A 55 -16.02 18.42 -2.11
CA ASN A 55 -16.37 17.23 -1.34
C ASN A 55 -17.43 17.54 -0.25
N LYS A 56 -18.56 16.83 -0.27
CA LYS A 56 -19.61 16.93 0.76
C LYS A 56 -19.39 15.97 1.94
N LEU A 57 -18.49 15.01 1.82
CA LEU A 57 -18.22 14.01 2.85
C LEU A 57 -17.36 14.58 3.97
N VAL A 58 -17.77 14.32 5.21
CA VAL A 58 -17.03 14.70 6.42
C VAL A 58 -15.93 13.67 6.75
N TRP A 59 -16.11 12.44 6.29
CA TRP A 59 -15.26 11.30 6.61
C TRP A 59 -14.75 10.60 5.35
N GLY A 60 -13.49 10.19 5.39
CA GLY A 60 -12.84 9.28 4.46
C GLY A 60 -12.54 7.96 5.14
N TYR A 61 -12.29 6.94 4.32
CA TYR A 61 -12.00 5.58 4.77
C TYR A 61 -10.87 4.98 3.95
N VAL A 62 -9.91 4.34 4.62
CA VAL A 62 -8.94 3.43 4.00
C VAL A 62 -9.21 2.05 4.56
N ARG A 63 -9.59 1.11 3.69
CA ARG A 63 -10.00 -0.24 4.08
C ARG A 63 -9.15 -1.28 3.36
N GLY A 64 -8.89 -2.38 4.05
CA GLY A 64 -8.33 -3.57 3.46
C GLY A 64 -9.18 -4.78 3.79
N ASP A 65 -9.36 -5.64 2.79
CA ASP A 65 -10.09 -6.89 2.90
C ASP A 65 -9.37 -7.90 3.82
N PRO A 66 -10.10 -8.93 4.30
CA PRO A 66 -9.51 -10.07 4.99
C PRO A 66 -8.33 -10.66 4.20
N SER A 67 -7.22 -10.91 4.89
CA SER A 67 -6.06 -11.61 4.31
C SER A 67 -5.14 -12.10 5.42
N GLU A 68 -4.13 -12.91 5.10
CA GLU A 68 -3.13 -13.33 6.08
C GLU A 68 -2.48 -12.12 6.76
N TYR A 69 -2.29 -12.21 8.07
CA TYR A 69 -1.66 -11.18 8.89
C TYR A 69 -0.84 -11.81 10.00
N VAL A 70 0.05 -11.00 10.57
CA VAL A 70 0.79 -11.36 11.78
C VAL A 70 0.18 -10.59 12.93
N GLU A 71 -0.23 -11.30 13.99
CA GLU A 71 -0.81 -10.69 15.17
C GLU A 71 0.16 -9.67 15.81
N ARG A 72 -0.42 -8.68 16.50
CA ARG A 72 0.31 -7.62 17.22
C ARG A 72 1.15 -6.68 16.36
N TYR A 73 1.07 -6.80 15.03
CA TYR A 73 1.59 -5.79 14.11
C TYR A 73 0.44 -4.94 13.56
N PRO A 74 0.41 -3.63 13.83
CA PRO A 74 -0.61 -2.76 13.29
C PRO A 74 -0.38 -2.52 11.79
N VAL A 75 -1.42 -2.07 11.10
CA VAL A 75 -1.30 -1.49 9.77
C VAL A 75 -0.96 -0.01 9.93
N ILE A 76 0.10 0.43 9.25
CA ILE A 76 0.54 1.83 9.22
C ILE A 76 0.07 2.44 7.91
N ILE A 77 -0.61 3.59 7.98
CA ILE A 77 -1.12 4.31 6.82
C ILE A 77 -0.49 5.70 6.82
N GLN A 78 0.13 6.10 5.71
CA GLN A 78 0.76 7.41 5.54
C GLN A 78 0.19 8.10 4.29
N PHE A 79 -0.23 9.35 4.42
CA PHE A 79 -0.63 10.17 3.28
C PHE A 79 0.48 11.16 2.95
N PHE A 80 0.76 11.29 1.66
CA PHE A 80 1.74 12.21 1.11
C PHE A 80 1.06 13.18 0.14
N LYS A 81 1.46 14.44 0.18
CA LYS A 81 1.09 15.44 -0.83
C LYS A 81 2.37 15.82 -1.59
N GLY A 82 2.50 15.32 -2.81
CA GLY A 82 3.81 15.27 -3.47
C GLY A 82 4.77 14.35 -2.67
N GLU A 83 5.91 14.89 -2.24
CA GLU A 83 6.91 14.15 -1.45
C GLU A 83 6.77 14.36 0.06
N GLU A 84 5.89 15.26 0.50
CA GLU A 84 5.74 15.62 1.91
C GLU A 84 4.74 14.70 2.64
N PRO A 85 5.12 14.06 3.77
CA PRO A 85 4.19 13.32 4.60
C PRO A 85 3.31 14.28 5.39
N VAL A 86 1.99 14.21 5.17
CA VAL A 86 1.02 15.14 5.78
C VAL A 86 0.11 14.48 6.80
N HIS A 87 0.06 13.15 6.83
CA HIS A 87 -0.81 12.41 7.75
C HIS A 87 -0.27 11.01 8.00
N VAL A 88 -0.39 10.53 9.24
CA VAL A 88 -0.03 9.16 9.62
C VAL A 88 -1.06 8.58 10.58
N ALA A 89 -1.37 7.31 10.41
CA ALA A 89 -2.21 6.54 11.31
C ALA A 89 -1.65 5.14 11.52
N GLN A 90 -1.93 4.57 12.70
CA GLN A 90 -1.73 3.17 13.00
C GLN A 90 -3.07 2.60 13.44
N ILE A 91 -3.44 1.45 12.88
CA ILE A 91 -4.67 0.77 13.25
C ILE A 91 -4.41 -0.72 13.47
N ASP A 92 -5.14 -1.29 14.41
CA ASP A 92 -5.11 -2.72 14.63
C ASP A 92 -5.78 -3.47 13.47
N VAL A 93 -5.29 -4.68 13.24
CA VAL A 93 -5.87 -5.62 12.30
C VAL A 93 -6.94 -6.44 13.02
N LYS A 94 -8.10 -6.64 12.39
CA LYS A 94 -9.17 -7.49 12.93
C LYS A 94 -8.76 -8.96 12.88
N GLY A 95 -9.49 -9.83 13.58
CA GLY A 95 -9.20 -11.27 13.64
C GLY A 95 -9.24 -12.00 12.29
N ASP A 96 -9.86 -11.41 11.27
CA ASP A 96 -9.88 -11.92 9.89
C ASP A 96 -8.79 -11.31 9.00
N GLY A 97 -7.91 -10.48 9.56
CA GLY A 97 -6.89 -9.76 8.80
C GLY A 97 -7.38 -8.50 8.10
N SER A 98 -8.67 -8.14 8.18
CA SER A 98 -9.17 -6.90 7.60
C SER A 98 -8.84 -5.69 8.47
N TYR A 99 -8.91 -4.49 7.88
CA TYR A 99 -8.66 -3.25 8.61
C TYR A 99 -9.53 -2.11 8.06
N ASP A 100 -9.89 -1.16 8.92
CA ASP A 100 -10.68 0.02 8.54
C ASP A 100 -10.15 1.25 9.28
N TYR A 101 -9.62 2.21 8.53
CA TYR A 101 -9.19 3.50 9.02
C TYR A 101 -10.16 4.60 8.58
N LYS A 102 -10.91 5.15 9.52
CA LYS A 102 -11.78 6.31 9.32
C LYS A 102 -11.05 7.61 9.70
N PHE A 103 -11.00 8.58 8.79
CA PHE A 103 -10.37 9.88 9.03
C PHE A 103 -11.26 11.05 8.62
N ARG A 104 -11.05 12.21 9.24
CA ARG A 104 -11.89 13.39 9.00
C ARG A 104 -11.35 14.17 7.80
N ILE A 105 -12.16 14.30 6.75
CA ILE A 105 -11.81 15.09 5.55
C ILE A 105 -12.17 16.56 5.74
N LYS A 106 -13.25 16.85 6.49
CA LYS A 106 -13.79 18.19 6.68
C LYS A 106 -14.20 18.41 8.13
N ASN A 107 -13.90 19.60 8.64
CA ASN A 107 -14.46 20.07 9.90
C ASN A 107 -15.65 21.00 9.63
N VAL A 108 -16.63 20.99 10.52
CA VAL A 108 -17.82 21.84 10.45
C VAL A 108 -17.93 22.55 11.79
N ASN A 109 -17.89 23.89 11.77
CA ASN A 109 -18.20 24.69 12.93
C ASN A 109 -19.71 24.60 13.16
N LEU A 110 -20.11 24.08 14.32
CA LEU A 110 -21.54 23.85 14.63
C LEU A 110 -22.27 25.15 14.97
N ASP A 111 -21.55 26.20 15.36
CA ASP A 111 -22.12 27.49 15.73
C ASP A 111 -22.33 28.39 14.51
N THR A 112 -21.38 28.37 13.56
CA THR A 112 -21.42 29.24 12.36
C THR A 112 -21.86 28.51 11.09
N GLY A 113 -21.82 27.18 11.07
CA GLY A 113 -22.06 26.36 9.87
C GLY A 113 -20.89 26.35 8.88
N GLU A 114 -19.80 27.06 9.18
CA GLU A 114 -18.62 27.15 8.30
C GLU A 114 -17.89 25.81 8.22
N THR A 115 -17.39 25.49 7.02
CA THR A 115 -16.66 24.23 6.79
C THR A 115 -15.21 24.48 6.46
N LEU A 116 -14.31 23.73 7.11
CA LEU A 116 -12.87 23.71 6.81
C LEU A 116 -12.51 22.38 6.16
N ASN A 117 -11.98 22.42 4.94
CA ASN A 117 -11.41 21.24 4.29
C ASN A 117 -10.04 20.93 4.95
N LEU A 118 -9.92 19.76 5.56
CA LEU A 118 -8.66 19.25 6.13
C LEU A 118 -7.82 18.53 5.07
N PHE A 119 -8.50 17.92 4.10
CA PHE A 119 -7.88 17.26 2.95
C PHE A 119 -8.56 17.69 1.65
N GLN A 120 -7.75 17.94 0.60
CA GLN A 120 -8.19 18.35 -0.73
C GLN A 120 -7.08 18.11 -1.77
N GLY A 121 -7.49 17.61 -2.94
CA GLY A 121 -6.61 17.29 -4.07
C GLY A 121 -6.13 15.85 -4.06
N GLU A 122 -5.01 15.62 -4.75
CA GLU A 122 -4.38 14.31 -4.90
C GLU A 122 -3.40 14.01 -3.77
N TYR A 123 -3.44 12.77 -3.28
CA TYR A 123 -2.53 12.25 -2.26
C TYR A 123 -2.01 10.88 -2.67
N THR A 124 -0.74 10.61 -2.33
CA THR A 124 -0.19 9.26 -2.36
C THR A 124 -0.38 8.62 -0.99
N VAL A 125 -1.10 7.52 -0.93
CA VAL A 125 -1.32 6.75 0.30
C VAL A 125 -0.42 5.54 0.31
N LYS A 126 0.45 5.43 1.31
CA LYS A 126 1.29 4.25 1.55
C LYS A 126 0.72 3.47 2.74
N ILE A 127 0.42 2.21 2.51
CA ILE A 127 -0.09 1.28 3.51
C ILE A 127 0.95 0.22 3.77
N PHE A 128 1.38 0.07 5.01
CA PHE A 128 2.35 -0.92 5.44
C PHE A 128 1.67 -1.96 6.33
N ARG A 129 1.87 -3.22 6.00
CA ARG A 129 1.32 -4.37 6.72
C ARG A 129 2.40 -5.43 6.86
N VAL A 130 2.52 -6.01 8.05
CA VAL A 130 3.32 -7.22 8.23
C VAL A 130 2.47 -8.43 7.85
N ILE A 131 3.01 -9.24 6.96
CA ILE A 131 2.40 -10.50 6.52
C ILE A 131 3.35 -11.65 6.84
N PRO A 132 2.83 -12.87 7.08
CA PRO A 132 3.69 -14.05 7.04
C PRO A 132 4.36 -14.12 5.67
N ASN A 133 5.58 -14.65 5.64
CA ASN A 133 6.15 -15.09 4.39
C ASN A 133 5.20 -16.15 3.83
N SER A 134 4.76 -15.98 2.59
CA SER A 134 4.12 -17.09 1.89
C SER A 134 5.17 -18.19 1.79
N ASP A 135 5.04 -19.24 2.60
CA ASP A 135 5.71 -20.50 2.31
C ASP A 135 5.38 -20.81 0.85
N SER A 136 6.39 -20.96 -0.01
CA SER A 136 6.20 -21.76 -1.21
C SER A 136 5.91 -23.17 -0.69
N ALA A 137 4.65 -23.44 -0.36
CA ALA A 137 4.26 -24.69 0.25
C ALA A 137 4.44 -25.83 -0.77
N ALA A 138 5.17 -26.84 -0.31
CA ALA A 138 5.41 -28.18 -0.87
C ALA A 138 6.53 -28.34 -1.92
#